data_AF-A0A9E7DCS9-F1
#
_entry.id   AF-A0A9E7DCS9-F1
#
_cell.length_a   1.000
_cell.length_b   1.000
_cell.length_c   1.000
_cell.angle_alpha   90.00
_cell.angle_beta   90.00
_cell.angle_gamma   90.00
#
_symmetry.space_group_name_H-M   'P 1'
#
loop_
_entity.id
_entity.type
_entity.pdbx_description
1 polymer ?
#
loop_
_entity_poly.entity_id
_entity_poly.type
_entity_poly.pdbx_seq_one_letter_code
_entity_poly.pdbx_strand_id
1 'polypeptide(L)'
;MSEKAVDSIDLGSWARFTPSLVSFLSNDVDAGARLVFYVGQPLLEPDTQLTAPGLANKLLRRKAKISSDKPGIAVLVDQTQGALSYTALAPRVDGLEQLLLGPAHVMQLALLGWDAQPNALTFKTTDAAKLAEIITRSLLEVFKVSHPADLGLDLA
;
A
#
# COMPACT_ATOMS: atom_id res chain seq x y z
N MET A 1 -15.72 9.63 -10.44
CA MET A 1 -15.15 10.66 -9.54
C MET A 1 -14.35 11.71 -10.29
N SER A 2 -14.36 12.96 -9.79
CA SER A 2 -13.59 14.09 -10.34
C SER A 2 -12.25 14.23 -9.59
N GLU A 3 -11.22 14.74 -10.25
CA GLU A 3 -9.91 15.12 -9.68
C GLU A 3 -10.06 15.95 -8.38
N LYS A 4 -11.11 16.79 -8.31
CA LYS A 4 -11.47 17.59 -7.12
C LYS A 4 -11.78 16.79 -5.85
N ALA A 5 -12.22 15.53 -5.97
CA ALA A 5 -12.51 14.72 -4.80
C ALA A 5 -11.21 14.25 -4.11
N VAL A 6 -10.12 14.07 -4.86
CA VAL A 6 -8.82 13.66 -4.32
C VAL A 6 -8.15 14.81 -3.56
N ASP A 7 -8.38 16.05 -4.00
CA ASP A 7 -7.90 17.26 -3.33
C ASP A 7 -8.43 17.40 -1.88
N SER A 8 -9.45 16.61 -1.49
CA SER A 8 -9.94 16.56 -0.10
C SER A 8 -9.04 15.74 0.83
N ILE A 9 -8.13 14.92 0.30
CA ILE A 9 -7.14 14.16 1.08
C ILE A 9 -5.94 15.05 1.39
N ASP A 10 -5.78 15.42 2.66
CA ASP A 10 -4.75 16.34 3.10
C ASP A 10 -3.40 15.63 3.27
N LEU A 11 -2.48 15.85 2.32
CA LEU A 11 -1.10 15.34 2.36
C LEU A 11 -0.13 16.24 3.16
N GLY A 12 -0.62 17.32 3.76
CA GLY A 12 0.19 18.34 4.43
C GLY A 12 0.70 17.97 5.82
N SER A 13 0.15 16.94 6.47
CA SER A 13 0.71 16.35 7.71
C SER A 13 0.05 15.02 8.05
N TRP A 14 0.73 14.13 8.78
CA TRP A 14 0.12 12.87 9.25
C TRP A 14 -1.13 13.09 10.13
N ALA A 15 -1.15 14.16 10.93
CA ALA A 15 -2.28 14.50 11.79
C ALA A 15 -3.55 14.86 11.00
N ARG A 16 -3.41 15.38 9.77
CA ARG A 16 -4.54 15.72 8.89
C ARG A 16 -4.81 14.64 7.84
N PHE A 17 -3.79 13.87 7.47
CA PHE A 17 -3.90 12.79 6.51
C PHE A 17 -4.93 11.73 6.91
N THR A 18 -4.80 11.12 8.10
CA THR A 18 -5.72 10.04 8.49
C THR A 18 -7.17 10.53 8.54
N PRO A 19 -7.52 11.64 9.22
CA PRO A 19 -8.91 12.09 9.29
C PRO A 19 -9.49 12.50 7.93
N SER A 20 -8.70 13.14 7.06
CA SER A 20 -9.17 13.51 5.72
C SER A 20 -9.39 12.29 4.83
N LEU A 21 -8.54 11.27 4.92
CA LEU A 21 -8.75 9.99 4.23
C LEU A 21 -10.02 9.27 4.72
N VAL A 22 -10.32 9.30 6.02
CA VAL A 22 -11.60 8.76 6.54
C VAL A 22 -12.79 9.50 5.94
N SER A 23 -12.73 10.84 5.92
CA SER A 23 -13.80 11.65 5.34
C SER A 23 -14.01 11.32 3.86
N PHE A 24 -12.93 11.26 3.09
CA PHE A 24 -12.97 10.92 1.68
C PHE A 24 -13.59 9.53 1.45
N LEU A 25 -13.12 8.52 2.16
CA LEU A 25 -13.61 7.15 2.03
C LEU A 25 -15.07 6.99 2.46
N SER A 26 -15.56 7.84 3.37
CA SER A 26 -16.93 7.74 3.89
C SER A 26 -17.94 8.50 3.04
N ASN A 27 -17.52 9.61 2.40
CA ASN A 27 -18.44 10.59 1.84
C ASN A 27 -18.23 10.88 0.35
N ASP A 28 -16.99 10.75 -0.14
CA ASP A 28 -16.59 11.30 -1.44
C ASP A 28 -16.16 10.23 -2.45
N VAL A 29 -16.06 8.97 -2.02
CA VAL A 29 -15.64 7.84 -2.87
C VAL A 29 -16.84 7.04 -3.37
N ASP A 30 -16.82 6.73 -4.66
CA ASP A 30 -17.81 5.88 -5.30
C ASP A 30 -17.34 4.41 -5.32
N ALA A 31 -18.30 3.47 -5.36
CA ALA A 31 -17.98 2.09 -5.67
C ALA A 31 -17.36 1.97 -7.08
N GLY A 32 -16.34 1.12 -7.21
CA GLY A 32 -15.53 0.96 -8.41
C GLY A 32 -14.30 1.87 -8.46
N ALA A 33 -14.16 2.82 -7.53
CA ALA A 33 -12.99 3.68 -7.47
C ALA A 33 -11.72 2.94 -7.06
N ARG A 34 -10.58 3.40 -7.60
CA ARG A 34 -9.25 2.94 -7.22
C ARG A 34 -8.37 4.13 -6.84
N LEU A 35 -7.97 4.18 -5.58
CA LEU A 35 -7.02 5.16 -5.05
C LEU A 35 -5.64 4.51 -4.89
N VAL A 36 -4.54 5.17 -5.25
CA VAL A 36 -3.19 4.63 -5.07
C VAL A 36 -2.29 5.65 -4.42
N PHE A 37 -1.76 5.31 -3.25
CA PHE A 37 -0.65 6.03 -2.63
C PHE A 37 0.66 5.36 -3.02
N TYR A 38 1.60 6.08 -3.60
CA TYR A 38 2.90 5.53 -3.97
C TYR A 38 4.05 6.40 -3.46
N VAL A 39 5.20 5.78 -3.23
CA VAL A 39 6.44 6.49 -2.91
C VAL A 39 7.28 6.65 -4.18
N GLY A 40 7.94 7.80 -4.31
CA GLY A 40 8.70 8.14 -5.52
C GLY A 40 10.02 7.38 -5.70
N GLN A 41 10.45 6.59 -4.71
CA GLN A 41 11.70 5.85 -4.70
C GLN A 41 11.44 4.38 -4.33
N PRO A 42 12.27 3.43 -4.79
CA PRO A 42 12.19 2.04 -4.35
C PRO A 42 12.33 1.90 -2.83
N LEU A 43 11.60 0.95 -2.25
CA LEU A 43 11.72 0.60 -0.82
C LEU A 43 12.86 -0.38 -0.53
N LEU A 44 13.50 -0.89 -1.58
CA LEU A 44 14.60 -1.83 -1.49
C LEU A 44 15.83 -1.21 -2.11
N GLU A 45 16.94 -1.23 -1.38
CA GLU A 45 18.24 -0.90 -1.92
C GLU A 45 18.63 -1.93 -2.99
N PRO A 46 19.26 -1.54 -4.11
CA PRO A 46 19.67 -2.44 -5.18
C PRO A 46 20.45 -3.68 -4.72
N ASP A 47 21.20 -3.54 -3.63
CA ASP A 47 22.03 -4.60 -3.03
C ASP A 47 21.37 -5.33 -1.85
N THR A 48 20.06 -5.12 -1.63
CA THR A 48 19.31 -5.75 -0.53
C THR A 48 19.40 -7.27 -0.64
N GLN A 49 20.15 -7.90 0.27
CA GLN A 49 20.20 -9.36 0.35
C GLN A 49 18.90 -9.90 0.93
N LEU A 50 18.14 -10.59 0.10
CA LEU A 50 16.91 -11.28 0.49
C LEU A 50 17.29 -12.53 1.29
N THR A 51 17.40 -12.40 2.61
CA THR A 51 17.71 -13.52 3.50
C THR A 51 16.44 -14.26 3.92
N ALA A 52 16.29 -15.49 3.43
CA ALA A 52 15.45 -16.52 4.05
C ALA A 52 16.34 -17.68 4.54
N PRO A 53 15.99 -18.41 5.61
CA PRO A 53 16.80 -19.51 6.13
C PRO A 53 16.87 -20.70 5.14
N GLY A 54 18.04 -21.38 5.05
CA GLY A 54 18.16 -22.71 4.43
C GLY A 54 18.94 -22.82 3.10
N LEU A 55 19.25 -24.07 2.70
CA LEU A 55 20.10 -24.43 1.55
C LEU A 55 19.45 -24.19 0.17
N ALA A 56 18.11 -24.18 0.08
CA ALA A 56 17.37 -23.81 -1.13
C ALA A 56 17.63 -22.33 -1.55
N ASN A 57 18.17 -21.52 -0.63
CA ASN A 57 18.32 -20.08 -0.80
C ASN A 57 19.49 -19.68 -1.72
N LYS A 58 20.52 -20.53 -1.92
CA LYS A 58 21.61 -20.19 -2.85
C LYS A 58 21.16 -20.02 -4.31
N LEU A 59 20.05 -20.67 -4.70
CA LEU A 59 19.47 -20.56 -6.03
C LEU A 59 18.48 -19.38 -6.15
N LEU A 60 17.74 -19.06 -5.08
CA LEU A 60 16.83 -17.91 -4.99
C LEU A 60 17.58 -16.57 -4.92
N ARG A 61 18.71 -16.53 -4.20
CA ARG A 61 19.63 -15.37 -4.08
C ARG A 61 20.13 -14.79 -5.40
N ARG A 62 20.03 -15.53 -6.51
CA ARG A 62 20.58 -15.15 -7.82
C ARG A 62 19.61 -14.44 -8.77
N LYS A 63 18.32 -14.29 -8.43
CA LYS A 63 17.30 -13.95 -9.46
C LYS A 63 16.28 -12.88 -9.14
N ALA A 64 16.02 -12.55 -7.88
CA ALA A 64 14.99 -11.55 -7.60
C ALA A 64 15.53 -10.15 -7.93
N LYS A 65 15.07 -9.60 -9.05
CA LYS A 65 15.34 -8.22 -9.44
C LYS A 65 14.49 -7.30 -8.57
N ILE A 66 15.01 -6.14 -8.23
CA ILE A 66 14.25 -5.07 -7.60
C ILE A 66 13.59 -4.27 -8.72
N SER A 67 12.29 -4.04 -8.56
CA SER A 67 11.53 -3.27 -9.53
C SER A 67 11.97 -1.80 -9.52
N SER A 68 11.95 -1.17 -10.69
CA SER A 68 12.01 0.29 -10.82
C SER A 68 10.66 0.97 -10.68
N ASP A 69 9.56 0.21 -10.62
CA ASP A 69 8.22 0.75 -10.44
C ASP A 69 8.04 1.33 -9.03
N LYS A 70 7.09 2.27 -8.91
CA LYS A 70 6.80 2.94 -7.65
C LYS A 70 6.05 2.00 -6.71
N PRO A 71 6.61 1.61 -5.56
CA PRO A 71 5.88 0.82 -4.58
C PRO A 71 4.81 1.68 -3.90
N GLY A 72 3.73 1.04 -3.48
CA GLY A 72 2.56 1.77 -3.00
C GLY A 72 1.50 0.88 -2.36
N ILE A 73 0.42 1.52 -1.94
CA ILE A 73 -0.80 0.91 -1.45
C ILE A 73 -1.94 1.37 -2.35
N ALA A 74 -2.59 0.43 -3.02
CA ALA A 74 -3.84 0.68 -3.74
C ALA A 74 -5.02 0.37 -2.82
N VAL A 75 -6.09 1.16 -2.92
CA VAL A 75 -7.39 0.92 -2.29
C VAL A 75 -8.39 0.69 -3.41
N LEU A 76 -9.02 -0.47 -3.39
CA LEU A 76 -10.16 -0.80 -4.23
C LEU A 76 -11.43 -0.62 -3.40
N VAL A 77 -12.36 0.17 -3.92
CA VAL A 77 -13.69 0.36 -3.33
C VAL A 77 -14.70 -0.46 -4.10
N ASP A 78 -15.40 -1.34 -3.42
CA ASP A 78 -16.45 -2.17 -4.00
C ASP A 78 -17.74 -2.01 -3.17
N GLN A 79 -18.88 -2.41 -3.71
CA GLN A 79 -20.15 -2.40 -3.00
C GLN A 79 -20.69 -3.81 -2.86
N THR A 80 -20.82 -4.26 -1.61
CA THR A 80 -21.40 -5.56 -1.29
C THR A 80 -22.68 -5.36 -0.49
N GLN A 81 -23.81 -5.89 -1.00
CA GLN A 81 -25.11 -5.81 -0.33
C GLN A 81 -25.54 -4.37 0.04
N GLY A 82 -25.20 -3.39 -0.79
CA GLY A 82 -25.56 -1.99 -0.59
C GLY A 82 -24.61 -1.20 0.31
N ALA A 83 -23.65 -1.84 0.99
CA ALA A 83 -22.62 -1.17 1.78
C ALA A 83 -21.28 -1.15 1.04
N LEU A 84 -20.50 -0.08 1.22
CA LEU A 84 -19.13 -0.03 0.73
C LEU A 84 -18.25 -1.03 1.47
N SER A 85 -17.33 -1.62 0.71
CA SER A 85 -16.30 -2.51 1.18
C SER A 85 -14.98 -2.10 0.55
N TYR A 86 -13.91 -2.19 1.33
CA TYR A 86 -12.61 -1.70 0.94
C TYR A 86 -11.59 -2.83 0.96
N THR A 87 -10.77 -2.89 -0.08
CA THR A 87 -9.59 -3.75 -0.13
C THR A 87 -8.36 -2.90 -0.36
N ALA A 88 -7.49 -2.81 0.64
CA ALA A 88 -6.15 -2.29 0.45
C ALA A 88 -5.24 -3.39 -0.09
N LEU A 89 -4.35 -3.05 -1.03
CA LEU A 89 -3.40 -3.94 -1.68
C LEU A 89 -2.01 -3.29 -1.65
N ALA A 90 -1.04 -3.99 -1.09
CA ALA A 90 0.38 -3.64 -1.14
C ALA A 90 1.10 -4.66 -2.04
N PRO A 91 1.35 -4.35 -3.33
CA PRO A 91 2.00 -5.28 -4.24
C PRO A 91 3.39 -5.65 -3.76
N ARG A 92 3.69 -6.95 -3.72
CA ARG A 92 5.01 -7.46 -3.36
C ARG A 92 5.95 -7.50 -4.57
N VAL A 93 5.38 -7.72 -5.75
CA VAL A 93 6.08 -7.73 -7.03
C VAL A 93 5.34 -6.86 -8.05
N ASP A 94 6.06 -6.38 -9.04
CA ASP A 94 5.50 -5.73 -10.22
C ASP A 94 4.98 -6.74 -11.26
N GLY A 95 4.52 -6.24 -12.41
CA GLY A 95 4.03 -7.08 -13.53
C GLY A 95 5.10 -7.95 -14.20
N LEU A 96 6.39 -7.74 -13.89
CA LEU A 96 7.54 -8.51 -14.37
C LEU A 96 8.10 -9.44 -13.28
N GLU A 97 7.36 -9.65 -12.19
CA GLU A 97 7.76 -10.42 -11.01
C GLU A 97 9.02 -9.88 -10.29
N GLN A 98 9.34 -8.59 -10.49
CA GLN A 98 10.42 -7.92 -9.77
C GLN A 98 9.90 -7.37 -8.45
N LEU A 99 10.72 -7.41 -7.41
CA LEU A 99 10.30 -7.08 -6.05
C LEU A 99 10.07 -5.58 -5.88
N LEU A 100 8.89 -5.26 -5.35
CA LEU A 100 8.53 -3.97 -4.78
C LEU A 100 8.69 -3.97 -3.25
N LEU A 101 8.42 -5.13 -2.62
CA LEU A 101 8.52 -5.31 -1.17
C LEU A 101 9.43 -6.49 -0.81
N GLY A 102 10.38 -6.22 0.07
CA GLY A 102 11.29 -7.22 0.63
C GLY A 102 10.67 -8.01 1.79
N PRO A 103 11.30 -9.12 2.23
CA PRO A 103 10.78 -9.98 3.29
C PRO A 103 10.47 -9.25 4.61
N ALA A 104 11.28 -8.25 4.99
CA ALA A 104 11.05 -7.46 6.19
C ALA A 104 9.75 -6.64 6.11
N HIS A 105 9.49 -5.99 4.96
CA HIS A 105 8.24 -5.25 4.72
C HIS A 105 7.03 -6.18 4.77
N VAL A 106 7.11 -7.36 4.14
CA VAL A 106 6.04 -8.38 4.17
C VAL A 106 5.74 -8.79 5.62
N MET A 107 6.77 -9.09 6.40
CA MET A 107 6.62 -9.46 7.81
C MET A 107 6.00 -8.34 8.64
N GLN A 108 6.45 -7.09 8.46
CA GLN A 108 5.93 -5.94 9.21
C GLN A 108 4.48 -5.64 8.86
N LEU A 109 4.10 -5.70 7.58
CA LEU A 109 2.70 -5.57 7.16
C LEU A 109 1.85 -6.71 7.72
N ALA A 110 2.34 -7.95 7.72
CA ALA A 110 1.62 -9.07 8.33
C ALA A 110 1.38 -8.85 9.84
N LEU A 111 2.35 -8.29 10.57
CA LEU A 111 2.20 -7.90 11.98
C LEU A 111 1.17 -6.77 12.18
N LEU A 112 0.97 -5.91 11.18
CA LEU A 112 -0.09 -4.91 11.18
C LEU A 112 -1.47 -5.50 10.84
N GLY A 113 -1.56 -6.78 10.47
CA GLY A 113 -2.81 -7.47 10.18
C GLY A 113 -3.13 -7.60 8.69
N TRP A 114 -2.17 -7.36 7.81
CA TRP A 114 -2.32 -7.66 6.39
C TRP A 114 -2.21 -9.16 6.12
N ASP A 115 -3.04 -9.68 5.24
CA ASP A 115 -3.00 -11.05 4.77
C ASP A 115 -2.02 -11.18 3.59
N ALA A 116 -1.03 -12.07 3.71
CA ALA A 116 0.00 -12.26 2.70
C ALA A 116 -0.45 -13.25 1.62
N GLN A 117 -0.55 -12.75 0.40
CA GLN A 117 -0.79 -13.53 -0.81
C GLN A 117 0.53 -13.67 -1.61
N PRO A 118 0.62 -14.56 -2.62
CA PRO A 118 1.86 -14.77 -3.36
C PRO A 118 2.49 -13.47 -3.91
N ASN A 119 1.68 -12.59 -4.49
CA ASN A 119 2.14 -11.41 -5.24
C ASN A 119 1.83 -10.07 -4.55
N ALA A 120 1.08 -10.07 -3.46
CA ALA A 120 0.67 -8.86 -2.74
C ALA A 120 0.30 -9.18 -1.30
N LEU A 121 0.22 -8.16 -0.46
CA LEU A 121 -0.49 -8.25 0.81
C LEU A 121 -1.81 -7.51 0.71
N THR A 122 -2.84 -8.02 1.38
CA THR A 122 -4.19 -7.46 1.33
C THR A 122 -4.74 -7.17 2.71
N PHE A 123 -5.50 -6.09 2.84
CA PHE A 123 -6.30 -5.83 4.03
C PHE A 123 -7.72 -5.49 3.59
N LYS A 124 -8.70 -6.18 4.18
CA LYS A 124 -10.12 -6.04 3.80
C LYS A 124 -10.95 -5.58 4.98
N THR A 125 -11.80 -4.59 4.75
CA THR A 125 -12.72 -4.09 5.77
C THR A 125 -13.90 -3.35 5.15
N THR A 126 -14.97 -3.16 5.92
CA THR A 126 -16.07 -2.24 5.60
C THR A 126 -15.99 -0.94 6.40
N ASP A 127 -14.95 -0.80 7.24
CA ASP A 127 -14.74 0.37 8.11
C ASP A 127 -13.69 1.30 7.51
N ALA A 128 -14.13 2.48 7.07
CA ALA A 128 -13.27 3.51 6.48
C ALA A 128 -12.22 4.03 7.47
N ALA A 129 -12.56 4.15 8.76
CA ALA A 129 -11.61 4.60 9.78
C ALA A 129 -10.50 3.59 9.98
N LYS A 130 -10.86 2.30 10.07
CA LYS A 130 -9.89 1.21 10.17
C LYS A 130 -9.01 1.11 8.93
N LEU A 131 -9.56 1.31 7.74
CA LEU A 131 -8.81 1.34 6.50
C LEU A 131 -7.79 2.50 6.47
N ALA A 132 -8.21 3.71 6.84
CA ALA A 132 -7.32 4.87 6.86
C ALA A 132 -6.20 4.70 7.88
N GLU A 133 -6.50 4.15 9.06
CA GLU A 133 -5.51 3.84 10.09
C GLU A 133 -4.46 2.85 9.56
N ILE A 134 -4.90 1.72 8.99
CA ILE A 134 -3.96 0.70 8.52
C ILE A 134 -3.08 1.21 7.38
N ILE A 135 -3.62 2.04 6.48
CA ILE A 135 -2.84 2.69 5.41
C ILE A 135 -1.81 3.63 6.03
N THR A 136 -2.23 4.50 6.94
CA THR A 136 -1.34 5.47 7.60
C THR A 136 -0.17 4.76 8.30
N ARG A 137 -0.48 3.74 9.11
CA ARG A 137 0.54 2.97 9.83
C ARG A 137 1.47 2.23 8.88
N SER A 138 0.95 1.68 7.79
CA SER A 138 1.78 1.00 6.79
C SER A 138 2.74 1.96 6.10
N LEU A 139 2.28 3.15 5.72
CA LEU A 139 3.11 4.17 5.06
C LEU A 139 4.20 4.72 6.01
N LEU A 140 3.86 4.98 7.26
CA LEU A 140 4.80 5.55 8.24
C LEU A 140 5.75 4.49 8.82
N GLU A 141 5.20 3.36 9.30
CA GLU A 141 5.96 2.37 10.06
C GLU A 141 6.71 1.40 9.15
N VAL A 142 6.18 1.08 7.97
CA VAL A 142 6.76 0.07 7.07
C VAL A 142 7.44 0.70 5.87
N PHE A 143 6.75 1.59 5.15
CA PHE A 143 7.32 2.24 3.97
C PHE A 143 8.23 3.41 4.36
N LYS A 144 8.30 3.75 5.66
CA LYS A 144 9.17 4.78 6.24
C LYS A 144 8.99 6.16 5.60
N VAL A 145 7.76 6.46 5.17
CA VAL A 145 7.41 7.77 4.63
C VAL A 145 7.46 8.78 5.76
N SER A 146 8.36 9.76 5.64
CA SER A 146 8.58 10.76 6.68
C SER A 146 7.41 11.75 6.74
N HIS A 147 6.92 12.18 5.57
CA HIS A 147 5.83 13.13 5.46
C HIS A 147 4.83 12.72 4.36
N PRO A 148 3.50 12.86 4.54
CA PRO A 148 2.55 12.44 3.50
C PRO A 148 2.70 13.20 2.18
N ALA A 149 3.24 14.43 2.21
CA ALA A 149 3.56 15.20 1.00
C ALA A 149 4.64 14.54 0.11
N ASP A 150 5.36 13.55 0.63
CA ASP A 150 6.32 12.74 -0.15
C ASP A 150 5.62 11.63 -0.96
N LEU A 151 4.31 11.44 -0.75
CA LEU A 151 3.49 10.49 -1.49
C LEU A 151 3.05 11.10 -2.81
N GLY A 152 3.06 10.29 -3.86
CA GLY A 152 2.18 10.52 -4.99
C GLY A 152 0.83 9.86 -4.79
N LEU A 153 -0.17 10.39 -5.46
CA LEU A 153 -1.56 9.98 -5.32
C LEU A 153 -2.22 9.91 -6.69
N ASP A 154 -2.66 8.71 -7.08
CA ASP A 154 -3.43 8.50 -8.30
C ASP A 154 -4.86 8.07 -7.96
N LEU A 155 -5.83 8.53 -8.75
CA LEU A 155 -7.21 8.07 -8.70
C LEU A 155 -7.63 7.59 -10.10
N ALA A 156 -8.22 6.40 -10.17
CA ALA A 156 -8.78 5.83 -11.39
C ALA A 156 -10.18 5.25 -11.15
#